data_AF-A0A951WW59-F1
#
_entry.id   AF-A0A951WW59-F1
#
_cell.length_a   1.000
_cell.length_b   1.000
_cell.length_c   1.000
_cell.angle_alpha   90.00
_cell.angle_beta   90.00
_cell.angle_gamma   90.00
#
_symmetry.space_group_name_H-M   'P 1'
#
loop_
_entity.id
_entity.type
_entity.pdbx_description
1 polymer ?
#
loop_
_entity_poly.entity_id
_entity_poly.type
_entity_poly.pdbx_seq_one_letter_code
_entity_poly.pdbx_strand_id
1 'polypeptide(L)' 'MKAFRYYGPREAIVEEIPVPTIGPGELLVAITACGICGTDVKTYLRG' A
#
# COMPACT_ATOMS: atom_id res chain seq x y z
N MET A 1 -3.41 -11.19 0.42
CA MET A 1 -2.99 -10.35 -0.73
C MET A 1 -1.68 -9.71 -0.36
N LYS A 2 -0.71 -9.73 -1.27
CA LYS A 2 0.58 -9.11 -1.05
C LYS A 2 0.46 -7.59 -1.07
N ALA A 3 1.03 -6.91 -0.08
CA ALA A 3 1.05 -5.46 0.03
C ALA A 3 2.41 -4.96 0.50
N PHE A 4 2.86 -3.80 -0.03
CA PHE A 4 3.98 -3.06 0.52
C PHE A 4 3.46 -2.12 1.61
N ARG A 5 3.80 -2.38 2.87
CA ARG A 5 3.30 -1.63 4.03
C ARG A 5 4.42 -0.84 4.68
N TYR A 6 4.15 0.45 4.88
CA TYR A 6 5.03 1.42 5.53
C TYR A 6 4.68 1.53 7.02
N TYR A 7 5.70 1.41 7.88
CA TYR A 7 5.59 1.50 9.34
C TYR A 7 6.33 2.71 9.91
N GLY A 8 7.27 3.28 9.15
CA GLY A 8 8.03 4.45 9.53
C GLY A 8 9.19 4.73 8.57
N PRO A 9 9.94 5.82 8.77
CA PRO A 9 11.07 6.15 7.91
C PRO A 9 12.05 4.97 7.82
N ARG A 10 12.31 4.50 6.59
CA ARG A 10 13.14 3.34 6.26
C ARG A 10 12.60 1.99 6.78
N GLU A 11 11.35 1.96 7.21
CA GLU A 11 10.69 0.77 7.72
C GLU A 11 9.45 0.49 6.86
N ALA A 12 9.64 -0.35 5.85
CA ALA A 12 8.55 -0.86 5.03
C ALA A 12 8.83 -2.30 4.63
N ILE A 13 7.79 -3.13 4.61
CA ILE A 13 7.90 -4.55 4.28
C ILE A 13 6.85 -4.95 3.26
N VAL A 14 7.17 -5.97 2.46
CA VAL A 14 6.20 -6.65 1.62
C VAL A 14 5.66 -7.83 2.41
N GLU A 15 4.38 -7.83 2.72
CA GLU A 15 3.74 -8.88 3.50
C GLU A 15 2.37 -9.30 2.93
N GLU A 16 1.87 -10.44 3.39
CA GLU A 16 0.50 -10.88 3.09
C GLU A 16 -0.47 -10.27 4.09
N ILE A 17 -1.51 -9.61 3.58
CA ILE A 17 -2.61 -9.06 4.38
C ILE A 17 -3.95 -9.66 3.94
N PRO A 18 -4.99 -9.67 4.82
CA PRO A 18 -6.33 -10.06 4.43
C PRO A 18 -6.87 -9.21 3.28
N VAL A 19 -7.70 -9.81 2.43
CA VAL A 19 -8.45 -9.05 1.42
C VAL A 19 -9.50 -8.19 2.14
N PRO A 20 -9.57 -6.87 1.88
CA PRO A 20 -10.56 -6.00 2.53
C PRO A 20 -12.01 -6.43 2.24
N THR A 21 -12.88 -6.23 3.22
CA THR A 21 -14.34 -6.37 3.05
C THR A 21 -14.93 -5.01 2.66
N ILE A 22 -15.84 -4.99 1.70
CA ILE A 22 -16.49 -3.76 1.21
C ILE A 22 -17.86 -3.53 1.85
N GLY A 23 -18.22 -2.26 2.05
CA GLY A 23 -19.55 -1.83 2.46
C GLY A 23 -20.48 -1.47 1.30
N PRO A 24 -21.73 -1.07 1.60
CA PRO A 24 -22.66 -0.58 0.59
C PRO A 24 -22.11 0.64 -0.16
N GLY A 25 -22.03 0.56 -1.49
CA GLY A 25 -21.54 1.65 -2.35
C GLY A 25 -20.04 1.65 -2.61
N GLU A 26 -19.27 0.70 -2.05
CA GLU A 26 -17.84 0.57 -2.27
C GLU A 26 -17.50 -0.48 -3.34
N LEU A 27 -16.28 -0.39 -3.89
CA LEU A 27 -15.74 -1.34 -4.86
C LEU A 27 -14.38 -1.85 -4.39
N LEU A 28 -14.15 -3.15 -4.56
CA LEU A 28 -12.83 -3.76 -4.41
C LEU A 28 -12.20 -3.92 -5.79
N VAL A 29 -11.03 -3.33 -5.99
CA VAL A 29 -10.34 -3.33 -7.29
C VAL A 29 -9.06 -4.15 -7.19
N ALA A 30 -8.90 -5.12 -8.09
CA ALA A 30 -7.64 -5.82 -8.28
C ALA A 30 -6.68 -4.97 -9.11
N ILE A 31 -5.56 -4.58 -8.52
CA ILE A 31 -4.54 -3.75 -9.18
C ILE A 31 -3.72 -4.61 -10.15
N THR A 32 -3.71 -4.24 -11.43
CA THR A 32 -2.86 -4.88 -12.46
C THR A 32 -1.50 -4.20 -12.60
N ALA A 33 -1.43 -2.89 -12.37
CA ALA A 33 -0.21 -2.10 -12.37
C ALA A 33 -0.35 -0.86 -11.48
N CYS A 34 0.75 -0.44 -10.85
CA CYS A 34 0.88 0.84 -10.17
C CYS A 34 2.31 1.38 -10.33
N GLY A 35 2.46 2.70 -10.20
CA GLY A 35 3.75 3.37 -10.23
C GLY A 35 4.15 3.89 -8.85
N ILE A 36 5.44 4.17 -8.68
CA ILE A 36 5.96 4.85 -7.49
C ILE A 36 5.95 6.37 -7.77
N CYS A 37 5.34 7.12 -6.86
CA CYS A 37 5.37 8.56 -6.87
C CYS A 37 6.62 9.09 -6.14
N GLY A 38 7.10 10.27 -6.51
CA GLY A 38 8.20 10.93 -5.79
C GLY A 38 7.87 11.21 -4.31
N THR A 39 6.58 11.32 -3.96
CA THR A 39 6.13 11.45 -2.57
C THR A 39 6.40 10.18 -1.76
N ASP A 40 6.20 8.99 -2.34
CA ASP A 40 6.44 7.73 -1.65
C ASP A 40 7.91 7.62 -1.19
N VAL A 41 8.83 8.07 -2.06
CA VAL A 41 10.28 8.11 -1.75
C VAL A 41 10.56 9.10 -0.62
N LYS A 42 9.93 10.27 -0.63
CA LYS A 42 10.09 11.28 0.44
C LYS A 42 9.57 10.73 1.78
N THR A 43 8.39 10.12 1.79
CA THR A 43 7.78 9.50 2.98
C THR A 43 8.62 8.35 3.51
N TYR A 44 9.10 7.47 2.62
CA TYR A 44 10.01 6.40 3.02
C TYR A 44 11.29 6.92 3.67
N LEU A 45 11.88 7.99 3.14
CA LEU A 45 13.16 8.49 3.66
C LEU A 45 13.02 9.39 4.89
N ARG A 46 11.93 10.15 5.02
CA ARG A 46 11.83 11.27 5.97
C ARG A 46 10.61 11.23 6.89
N GLY A 47 9.57 10.43 6.58
CA GLY A 47 8.26 10.51 7.23
C GLY A 47 7.36 11.49 6.53
#